data_AF-A0A3A5UTB8-F1
#
_entry.id   AF-A0A3A5UTB8-F1
#
_cell.length_a   1.000
_cell.length_b   1.000
_cell.length_c   1.000
_cell.angle_alpha   90.00
_cell.angle_beta   90.00
_cell.angle_gamma   90.00
#
_symmetry.space_group_name_H-M   'P 1'
#
loop_
_entity.id
_entity.type
_entity.pdbx_description
1 polymer ?
#
loop_
_entity_poly.entity_id
_entity_poly.type
_entity_poly.pdbx_seq_one_letter_code
_entity_poly.pdbx_strand_id
1 'polypeptide(L)'
;MMKINRVTISMFCLSILILPMLAIATPVPISSEDDETEGWWVNTTVDRNGNGIGDMVELHMDNPFFLDEDNTLPLIIDFDHTPGEDEIAMLEKEVDYQHEWILEGIDALAGRISVDKIWDTYELPGVVMIELDGMLSIANGDAVALHGVDTAWEETGYDGSGATVAIIDTGIDGSHASLDDQDDDNSTNDPKVIAFYDPVNNPTLTNGTEVFPYDDQGHGSHCAGTTAGTGAPTYDNPGMAPQAKLVGVKVLDSGGSGSFAVVMAGMQWTIDNRYQFNIRVASMSLGGFGLIEWTSSEEDSVNRMANEMVYNDIALFIAAGNSATRGTIGTPGSAEDAITVGALDKDSSIAVYSSQGPTEENRIKPNIAYVGSDVMSVAHNTGDGYTAFSGTSMATPGAAGVAALMLQANPDLSPFEVRNFMQETAEYRHCSYMEDIDGADGCDDNDVQAIFTKNRQNNVYGHGEVRALDSVLAAAEKYYMFDDSMNIELETDPTHDNMHAHLSPKDSIAFSTSGGIESIQWRSNHIVDDWTFLHSFEKSDTSGEISAIDIIHQLEHLPGIEIDGNHTISIRGLKSNSSGGHSSSPLVTIDIMMYDSKYAFMPESEETPGFTFVTISVATVAALFINRKKASESIYDIE
;
A
#
# COMPACT_ATOMS: atom_id res chain seq x y z
N MET A 1 8.02 78.89 36.75
CA MET A 1 8.20 77.62 36.02
C MET A 1 7.55 76.52 36.84
N MET A 2 6.31 76.18 36.49
CA MET A 2 5.41 75.38 37.33
C MET A 2 5.73 73.88 37.21
N LYS A 3 6.01 73.23 38.34
CA LYS A 3 6.13 71.78 38.49
C LYS A 3 4.73 71.17 38.34
N ILE A 4 4.55 70.33 37.33
CA ILE A 4 3.34 69.52 37.16
C ILE A 4 3.46 68.30 38.10
N ASN A 5 2.43 68.08 38.90
CA ASN A 5 2.38 67.11 39.98
C ASN A 5 1.98 65.73 39.43
N ARG A 6 2.71 64.66 39.79
CA ARG A 6 2.49 63.28 39.27
C ARG A 6 1.08 62.71 39.56
N VAL A 7 0.33 63.31 40.47
CA VAL A 7 -1.05 62.91 40.82
C VAL A 7 -2.06 63.28 39.72
N THR A 8 -1.80 64.33 38.94
CA THR A 8 -2.75 64.83 37.93
C THR A 8 -2.78 63.97 36.65
N ILE A 9 -1.69 63.26 36.34
CA ILE A 9 -1.62 62.33 35.20
C ILE A 9 -2.33 61.01 35.55
N SER A 10 -2.24 60.55 36.81
CA SER A 10 -2.87 59.30 37.24
C SER A 10 -4.40 59.36 37.30
N MET A 11 -4.99 60.54 37.56
CA MET A 11 -6.45 60.71 37.53
C MET A 11 -7.02 60.76 36.11
N PHE A 12 -6.26 61.19 35.11
CA PHE A 12 -6.73 61.27 33.73
C PHE A 12 -6.76 59.89 33.05
N CYS A 13 -5.85 58.99 33.42
CA CYS A 13 -5.86 57.59 32.94
C CYS A 13 -6.99 56.76 33.59
N LEU A 14 -7.39 57.06 34.83
CA LEU A 14 -8.49 56.34 35.50
C LEU A 14 -9.87 56.71 34.94
N SER A 15 -10.04 57.94 34.42
CA SER A 15 -11.30 58.37 33.80
C SER A 15 -11.58 57.75 32.43
N ILE A 16 -10.58 57.20 31.74
CA ILE A 16 -10.75 56.51 30.45
C ILE A 16 -11.13 55.03 30.67
N LEU A 17 -10.85 54.46 31.85
CA LEU A 17 -11.16 53.07 32.19
C LEU A 17 -12.55 52.86 32.84
N ILE A 18 -13.31 53.93 33.13
CA ILE A 18 -14.59 53.86 33.86
C ILE A 18 -15.82 54.16 32.95
N LEU A 19 -15.62 54.42 31.66
CA LEU A 19 -16.69 54.58 30.66
C LEU A 19 -16.52 53.50 29.60
N PRO A 20 -17.06 52.27 29.82
CA PRO A 20 -18.49 52.03 29.74
C PRO A 20 -18.99 50.97 30.75
N MET A 21 -19.31 51.38 31.97
CA MET A 21 -20.21 50.61 32.85
C MET A 21 -21.39 51.50 33.21
N LEU A 22 -22.34 51.65 32.29
CA LEU A 22 -23.75 52.05 32.51
C LEU A 22 -24.41 52.32 31.14
N ALA A 23 -24.69 51.25 30.41
CA ALA A 23 -25.71 51.25 29.37
C ALA A 23 -26.66 50.09 29.67
N ILE A 24 -27.76 50.46 30.32
CA ILE A 24 -29.08 49.83 30.41
C ILE A 24 -29.18 48.46 29.72
N ALA A 25 -29.30 47.41 30.52
CA ALA A 25 -29.74 46.10 30.09
C ALA A 25 -31.22 46.18 29.63
N THR A 26 -31.44 46.30 28.33
CA THR A 26 -32.68 45.81 27.73
C THR A 26 -32.53 44.30 27.56
N PRO A 27 -33.48 43.46 28.01
CA PRO A 27 -33.44 42.05 27.69
C PRO A 27 -33.57 41.91 26.17
N VAL A 28 -32.48 41.54 25.52
CA VAL A 28 -32.54 40.88 24.22
C VAL A 28 -33.23 39.54 24.52
N PRO A 29 -34.30 39.15 23.81
CA PRO A 29 -34.76 37.79 23.89
C PRO A 29 -33.63 36.92 23.34
N ILE A 30 -32.86 36.33 24.24
CA ILE A 30 -32.05 35.16 23.93
C ILE A 30 -33.10 34.09 23.66
N SER A 31 -33.29 33.74 22.39
CA SER A 31 -33.73 32.39 22.08
C SER A 31 -32.70 31.48 22.73
N SER A 32 -33.13 30.71 23.73
CA SER A 32 -32.43 29.48 24.09
C SER A 32 -32.45 28.61 22.85
N GLU A 33 -31.43 28.73 22.01
CA GLU A 33 -30.91 27.54 21.37
C GLU A 33 -30.19 26.82 22.51
N ASP A 34 -30.78 25.71 22.91
CA ASP A 34 -30.14 24.73 23.77
C ASP A 34 -28.83 24.33 23.05
N ASP A 35 -27.67 24.69 23.60
CA ASP A 35 -26.42 23.99 23.27
C ASP A 35 -26.58 22.59 23.87
N GLU A 36 -27.31 21.72 23.17
CA GLU A 36 -27.12 20.29 23.29
C GLU A 36 -25.66 20.04 22.91
N THR A 37 -24.86 19.56 23.85
CA THR A 37 -23.53 19.04 23.56
C THR A 37 -23.71 17.92 22.55
N GLU A 38 -23.46 18.20 21.26
CA GLU A 38 -23.46 17.18 20.21
C GLU A 38 -22.52 16.04 20.65
N GLY A 39 -23.02 14.80 20.65
CA GLY A 39 -22.26 13.63 21.04
C GLY A 39 -21.05 13.41 20.14
N TRP A 40 -20.06 12.64 20.61
CA TRP A 40 -18.82 12.37 19.85
C TRP A 40 -19.10 11.73 18.48
N TRP A 41 -20.20 11.01 18.38
CA TRP A 41 -20.70 10.30 17.20
C TRP A 41 -21.25 11.23 16.09
N VAL A 42 -21.46 12.52 16.35
CA VAL A 42 -22.02 13.46 15.34
C VAL A 42 -20.98 13.90 14.30
N ASN A 43 -19.69 13.89 14.66
CA ASN A 43 -18.60 14.28 13.77
C ASN A 43 -17.37 13.41 14.05
N THR A 44 -17.47 12.13 13.66
CA THR A 44 -16.43 11.12 13.82
C THR A 44 -15.81 10.76 12.46
N THR A 45 -14.54 10.36 12.44
CA THR A 45 -13.91 9.84 11.21
C THR A 45 -14.27 8.39 10.93
N VAL A 46 -14.92 7.72 11.90
CA VAL A 46 -15.43 6.35 11.76
C VAL A 46 -16.63 6.28 10.81
N ASP A 47 -17.41 7.36 10.71
CA ASP A 47 -18.57 7.52 9.83
C ASP A 47 -18.42 8.85 9.07
N ARG A 48 -17.69 8.81 7.95
CA ARG A 48 -17.40 10.00 7.14
C ARG A 48 -18.64 10.51 6.41
N ASN A 49 -19.63 9.64 6.22
CA ASN A 49 -20.85 9.95 5.46
C ASN A 49 -22.02 10.42 6.34
N GLY A 50 -21.89 10.29 7.67
CA GLY A 50 -22.79 10.80 8.69
C GLY A 50 -24.10 10.01 8.81
N ASN A 51 -24.11 8.73 8.43
CA ASN A 51 -25.29 7.88 8.49
C ASN A 51 -25.47 7.13 9.82
N GLY A 52 -24.51 7.25 10.75
CA GLY A 52 -24.47 6.59 12.05
C GLY A 52 -24.05 5.12 12.01
N ILE A 53 -23.51 4.67 10.87
CA ILE A 53 -22.89 3.37 10.68
C ILE A 53 -21.46 3.63 10.26
N GLY A 54 -20.50 2.98 10.91
CA GLY A 54 -19.10 3.13 10.56
C GLY A 54 -18.86 2.68 9.12
N ASP A 55 -18.07 3.45 8.36
CA ASP A 55 -17.80 3.16 6.95
C ASP A 55 -17.19 1.75 6.77
N MET A 56 -16.46 1.25 7.78
CA MET A 56 -15.90 -0.11 7.82
C MET A 56 -16.96 -1.21 7.93
N VAL A 57 -18.11 -0.93 8.55
CA VAL A 57 -19.24 -1.87 8.57
C VAL A 57 -19.77 -2.02 7.15
N GLU A 58 -20.05 -0.89 6.48
CA GLU A 58 -20.55 -0.88 5.09
C GLU A 58 -19.56 -1.55 4.11
N LEU A 59 -18.26 -1.32 4.30
CA LEU A 59 -17.20 -1.92 3.50
C LEU A 59 -17.16 -3.45 3.63
N HIS A 60 -17.45 -3.98 4.82
CA HIS A 60 -17.27 -5.41 5.13
C HIS A 60 -18.57 -6.21 5.26
N MET A 61 -19.73 -5.60 4.97
CA MET A 61 -21.04 -6.26 4.95
C MET A 61 -21.10 -7.49 4.03
N ASP A 62 -20.41 -7.44 2.89
CA ASP A 62 -20.38 -8.53 1.91
C ASP A 62 -19.08 -9.35 1.97
N ASN A 63 -18.19 -9.04 2.92
CA ASN A 63 -16.87 -9.65 2.97
C ASN A 63 -16.92 -11.03 3.67
N PRO A 64 -16.64 -12.14 2.96
CA PRO A 64 -16.77 -13.50 3.51
C PRO A 64 -15.81 -13.80 4.66
N PHE A 65 -14.78 -12.96 4.90
CA PHE A 65 -13.88 -13.11 6.03
C PHE A 65 -14.51 -12.72 7.37
N PHE A 66 -15.47 -11.78 7.38
CA PHE A 66 -16.13 -11.32 8.61
C PHE A 66 -17.48 -12.00 8.88
N LEU A 67 -18.04 -12.67 7.86
CA LEU A 67 -19.32 -13.34 7.90
C LEU A 67 -19.20 -14.77 8.41
N ASP A 68 -20.13 -15.18 9.28
CA ASP A 68 -20.27 -16.58 9.69
C ASP A 68 -21.20 -17.38 8.75
N GLU A 69 -21.41 -18.66 9.05
CA GLU A 69 -22.30 -19.55 8.27
C GLU A 69 -23.75 -19.03 8.19
N ASP A 70 -24.15 -18.13 9.10
CA ASP A 70 -25.48 -17.53 9.20
C ASP A 70 -25.55 -16.11 8.60
N ASN A 71 -24.49 -15.66 7.92
CA ASN A 71 -24.38 -14.33 7.30
C ASN A 71 -24.57 -13.18 8.31
N THR A 72 -23.99 -13.34 9.49
CA THR A 72 -23.94 -12.31 10.53
C THR A 72 -22.58 -11.65 10.59
N LEU A 73 -22.56 -10.36 10.92
CA LEU A 73 -21.37 -9.54 11.07
C LEU A 73 -21.15 -9.24 12.57
N PRO A 74 -19.91 -9.32 13.07
CA PRO A 74 -19.58 -8.89 14.42
C PRO A 74 -19.57 -7.36 14.48
N LEU A 75 -20.27 -6.78 15.45
CA LEU A 75 -20.50 -5.34 15.57
C LEU A 75 -20.36 -4.87 17.03
N ILE A 76 -19.90 -3.63 17.17
CA ILE A 76 -20.00 -2.84 18.39
C ILE A 76 -21.14 -1.83 18.18
N ILE A 77 -22.09 -1.79 19.10
CA ILE A 77 -23.27 -0.93 19.04
C ILE A 77 -23.16 0.06 20.19
N ASP A 78 -22.85 1.31 19.85
CA ASP A 78 -22.71 2.41 20.80
C ASP A 78 -24.07 3.03 21.10
N PHE A 79 -24.27 3.39 22.37
CA PHE A 79 -25.48 4.03 22.84
C PHE A 79 -25.20 5.45 23.39
N ASP A 80 -26.23 6.31 23.41
CA ASP A 80 -26.17 7.63 24.06
C ASP A 80 -26.15 7.56 25.61
N HIS A 81 -26.21 6.35 26.16
CA HIS A 81 -26.20 6.04 27.58
C HIS A 81 -25.67 4.61 27.82
N THR A 82 -25.23 4.30 29.04
CA THR A 82 -24.78 2.94 29.39
C THR A 82 -25.90 1.91 29.17
N PRO A 83 -25.74 0.96 28.23
CA PRO A 83 -26.77 -0.01 27.90
C PRO A 83 -26.88 -1.10 28.97
N GLY A 84 -28.07 -1.67 29.13
CA GLY A 84 -28.37 -2.74 30.07
C GLY A 84 -29.15 -3.90 29.46
N GLU A 85 -29.74 -4.72 30.33
CA GLU A 85 -30.53 -5.90 29.94
C GLU A 85 -31.76 -5.56 29.07
N ASP A 86 -32.29 -4.33 29.21
CA ASP A 86 -33.45 -3.88 28.43
C ASP A 86 -33.05 -3.59 26.97
N GLU A 87 -31.89 -2.98 26.74
CA GLU A 87 -31.31 -2.72 25.41
C GLU A 87 -30.86 -4.00 24.72
N ILE A 88 -30.28 -4.95 25.47
CA ILE A 88 -29.95 -6.29 24.95
C ILE A 88 -31.22 -7.01 24.50
N ALA A 89 -32.26 -7.05 25.34
CA ALA A 89 -33.52 -7.70 25.00
C ALA A 89 -34.24 -7.02 23.82
N MET A 90 -34.03 -5.71 23.62
CA MET A 90 -34.52 -4.99 22.45
C MET A 90 -33.81 -5.45 21.18
N LEU A 91 -32.49 -5.45 21.19
CA LEU A 91 -31.66 -5.87 20.06
C LEU A 91 -31.89 -7.34 19.69
N GLU A 92 -31.95 -8.24 20.68
CA GLU A 92 -32.24 -9.66 20.47
C GLU A 92 -33.60 -9.89 19.80
N LYS A 93 -34.58 -9.03 20.09
CA LYS A 93 -35.96 -9.18 19.62
C LYS A 93 -36.22 -8.51 18.27
N GLU A 94 -35.64 -7.35 18.03
CA GLU A 94 -35.91 -6.56 16.81
C GLU A 94 -34.94 -6.95 15.68
N VAL A 95 -33.66 -7.20 16.00
CA VAL A 95 -32.62 -7.43 14.98
C VAL A 95 -31.93 -8.79 15.07
N ASP A 96 -32.46 -9.72 15.87
CA ASP A 96 -31.85 -11.04 16.15
C ASP A 96 -30.39 -10.93 16.62
N TYR A 97 -30.07 -9.89 17.38
CA TYR A 97 -28.74 -9.66 17.92
C TYR A 97 -28.27 -10.83 18.78
N GLN A 98 -27.06 -11.31 18.53
CA GLN A 98 -26.39 -12.31 19.33
C GLN A 98 -25.45 -11.59 20.29
N HIS A 99 -25.90 -11.36 21.51
CA HIS A 99 -25.12 -10.64 22.50
C HIS A 99 -23.88 -11.41 22.95
N GLU A 100 -22.72 -10.75 22.97
CA GLU A 100 -21.45 -11.33 23.45
C GLU A 100 -20.92 -10.60 24.68
N TRP A 101 -20.80 -9.26 24.63
CA TRP A 101 -20.22 -8.46 25.71
C TRP A 101 -20.94 -7.14 25.96
N ILE A 102 -20.93 -6.70 27.22
CA ILE A 102 -21.30 -5.33 27.63
C ILE A 102 -20.01 -4.55 27.86
N LEU A 103 -19.84 -3.44 27.15
CA LEU A 103 -18.68 -2.56 27.24
C LEU A 103 -19.03 -1.33 28.09
N GLU A 104 -19.25 -1.55 29.40
CA GLU A 104 -19.69 -0.52 30.37
C GLU A 104 -18.80 0.74 30.42
N GLY A 105 -17.56 0.65 29.94
CA GLY A 105 -16.60 1.77 29.94
C GLY A 105 -16.80 2.77 28.79
N ILE A 106 -17.53 2.39 27.74
CA ILE A 106 -17.76 3.19 26.53
C ILE A 106 -19.23 3.23 26.12
N ASP A 107 -20.15 2.79 26.99
CA ASP A 107 -21.58 2.78 26.73
C ASP A 107 -21.98 1.99 25.46
N ALA A 108 -21.35 0.82 25.25
CA ALA A 108 -21.58 0.01 24.06
C ALA A 108 -21.88 -1.47 24.36
N LEU A 109 -22.47 -2.17 23.39
CA LEU A 109 -22.66 -3.62 23.39
C LEU A 109 -21.93 -4.23 22.20
N ALA A 110 -21.22 -5.34 22.39
CA ALA A 110 -20.58 -6.09 21.30
C ALA A 110 -21.25 -7.45 21.09
N GLY A 111 -21.43 -7.82 19.82
CA GLY A 111 -22.11 -9.04 19.42
C GLY A 111 -22.39 -9.08 17.91
N ARG A 112 -23.17 -10.08 17.45
CA ARG A 112 -23.37 -10.30 16.01
C ARG A 112 -24.78 -9.95 15.55
N ILE A 113 -24.90 -9.35 14.36
CA ILE A 113 -26.18 -9.03 13.70
C ILE A 113 -26.14 -9.51 12.25
N SER A 114 -27.27 -10.00 11.75
CA SER A 114 -27.40 -10.32 10.32
C SER A 114 -27.20 -9.08 9.46
N VAL A 115 -26.42 -9.17 8.38
CA VAL A 115 -26.09 -8.05 7.48
C VAL A 115 -27.35 -7.29 7.01
N ASP A 116 -28.43 -8.04 6.73
CA ASP A 116 -29.70 -7.49 6.26
C ASP A 116 -30.40 -6.56 7.29
N LYS A 117 -29.97 -6.59 8.56
CA LYS A 117 -30.62 -5.92 9.69
C LYS A 117 -29.77 -4.81 10.32
N ILE A 118 -28.58 -4.55 9.78
CA ILE A 118 -27.67 -3.52 10.31
C ILE A 118 -28.32 -2.13 10.21
N TRP A 119 -28.98 -1.84 9.08
CA TRP A 119 -29.72 -0.60 8.88
C TRP A 119 -30.88 -0.43 9.87
N ASP A 120 -31.61 -1.52 10.14
CA ASP A 120 -32.71 -1.53 11.12
C ASP A 120 -32.19 -1.32 12.55
N THR A 121 -30.94 -1.72 12.82
CA THR A 121 -30.30 -1.59 14.14
C THR A 121 -30.05 -0.13 14.49
N TYR A 122 -29.62 0.68 13.52
CA TYR A 122 -29.36 2.10 13.75
C TYR A 122 -30.65 2.89 14.05
N GLU A 123 -31.80 2.44 13.51
CA GLU A 123 -33.09 3.08 13.79
C GLU A 123 -33.61 2.81 15.22
N LEU A 124 -32.93 1.95 16.00
CA LEU A 124 -33.37 1.58 17.33
C LEU A 124 -33.10 2.70 18.36
N PRO A 125 -34.01 2.88 19.34
CA PRO A 125 -33.86 3.91 20.36
C PRO A 125 -32.55 3.79 21.14
N GLY A 126 -31.80 4.89 21.18
CA GLY A 126 -30.58 5.02 21.97
C GLY A 126 -29.31 4.60 21.25
N VAL A 127 -29.41 3.90 20.10
CA VAL A 127 -28.24 3.57 19.26
C VAL A 127 -27.75 4.86 18.60
N VAL A 128 -26.44 5.11 18.68
CA VAL A 128 -25.80 6.31 18.13
C VAL A 128 -24.75 6.03 17.08
N MET A 129 -24.11 4.86 17.14
CA MET A 129 -23.14 4.41 16.17
C MET A 129 -23.13 2.88 16.12
N ILE A 130 -22.86 2.33 14.94
CA ILE A 130 -22.59 0.91 14.75
C ILE A 130 -21.20 0.78 14.15
N GLU A 131 -20.28 0.15 14.86
CA GLU A 131 -18.91 -0.10 14.41
C GLU A 131 -18.69 -1.58 14.13
N LEU A 132 -17.69 -1.89 13.30
CA LEU A 132 -17.32 -3.27 13.02
C LEU A 132 -16.52 -3.82 14.20
N ASP A 133 -16.99 -4.90 14.82
CA ASP A 133 -16.20 -5.66 15.81
C ASP A 133 -15.25 -6.58 15.04
N GLY A 134 -14.12 -6.03 14.62
CA GLY A 134 -13.15 -6.74 13.78
C GLY A 134 -12.68 -8.04 14.42
N MET A 135 -12.94 -9.19 13.76
CA MET A 135 -12.36 -10.46 14.19
C MET A 135 -10.84 -10.40 14.04
N LEU A 136 -10.12 -10.57 15.15
CA LEU A 136 -8.67 -10.74 15.14
C LEU A 136 -8.36 -12.19 14.72
N SER A 137 -8.35 -12.44 13.42
CA SER A 137 -7.89 -13.70 12.83
C SER A 137 -6.36 -13.73 12.79
N ILE A 138 -5.74 -14.84 12.39
CA ILE A 138 -4.30 -14.94 12.15
C ILE A 138 -4.16 -15.19 10.65
N ALA A 139 -4.48 -14.21 9.81
CA ALA A 139 -4.33 -14.29 8.35
C ALA A 139 -3.64 -13.03 7.81
N ASN A 140 -2.93 -13.15 6.69
CA ASN A 140 -2.39 -11.96 5.99
C ASN A 140 -3.53 -11.16 5.36
N GLY A 141 -4.57 -11.87 4.91
CA GLY A 141 -5.81 -11.29 4.39
C GLY A 141 -6.44 -10.29 5.36
N ASP A 142 -6.24 -10.44 6.68
CA ASP A 142 -6.72 -9.46 7.66
C ASP A 142 -5.98 -8.13 7.51
N ALA A 143 -4.66 -8.15 7.29
CA ALA A 143 -3.90 -6.91 7.06
C ALA A 143 -4.27 -6.27 5.72
N VAL A 144 -4.55 -7.07 4.69
CA VAL A 144 -5.08 -6.62 3.40
C VAL A 144 -6.42 -5.90 3.61
N ALA A 145 -7.37 -6.53 4.31
CA ALA A 145 -8.69 -5.97 4.56
C ALA A 145 -8.66 -4.73 5.47
N LEU A 146 -7.95 -4.80 6.61
CA LEU A 146 -7.87 -3.70 7.59
C LEU A 146 -7.30 -2.42 6.98
N HIS A 147 -6.33 -2.55 6.08
CA HIS A 147 -5.73 -1.40 5.39
C HIS A 147 -6.46 -1.02 4.09
N GLY A 148 -7.56 -1.68 3.72
CA GLY A 148 -8.33 -1.42 2.50
C GLY A 148 -7.54 -1.71 1.22
N VAL A 149 -6.68 -2.73 1.25
CA VAL A 149 -5.84 -3.14 0.12
C VAL A 149 -6.66 -3.97 -0.87
N ASP A 150 -7.55 -4.83 -0.39
CA ASP A 150 -8.54 -5.55 -1.19
C ASP A 150 -9.46 -4.56 -1.95
N THR A 151 -9.97 -3.54 -1.26
CA THR A 151 -10.75 -2.48 -1.88
C THR A 151 -9.93 -1.70 -2.92
N ALA A 152 -8.64 -1.46 -2.66
CA ALA A 152 -7.76 -0.85 -3.65
C ALA A 152 -7.65 -1.71 -4.91
N TRP A 153 -7.52 -3.03 -4.80
CA TRP A 153 -7.50 -3.93 -5.96
C TRP A 153 -8.83 -3.89 -6.72
N GLU A 154 -9.95 -3.96 -6.01
CA GLU A 154 -11.30 -4.01 -6.59
C GLU A 154 -11.68 -2.70 -7.30
N GLU A 155 -11.41 -1.55 -6.68
CA GLU A 155 -11.82 -0.25 -7.22
C GLU A 155 -10.85 0.30 -8.27
N THR A 156 -9.56 0.00 -8.15
CA THR A 156 -8.53 0.60 -9.03
C THR A 156 -7.97 -0.36 -10.06
N GLY A 157 -8.08 -1.68 -9.83
CA GLY A 157 -7.44 -2.71 -10.65
C GLY A 157 -5.91 -2.79 -10.48
N TYR A 158 -5.33 -2.07 -9.53
CA TYR A 158 -3.90 -2.11 -9.25
C TYR A 158 -3.57 -3.23 -8.26
N ASP A 159 -2.61 -4.08 -8.60
CA ASP A 159 -2.20 -5.31 -7.89
C ASP A 159 -0.67 -5.42 -7.69
N GLY A 160 0.09 -4.39 -8.09
CA GLY A 160 1.54 -4.31 -8.04
C GLY A 160 2.24 -4.51 -9.39
N SER A 161 1.49 -4.80 -10.46
CA SER A 161 2.08 -5.11 -11.77
C SER A 161 3.01 -4.00 -12.29
N GLY A 162 4.22 -4.39 -12.70
CA GLY A 162 5.24 -3.47 -13.22
C GLY A 162 6.02 -2.70 -12.13
N ALA A 163 5.72 -2.92 -10.85
CA ALA A 163 6.57 -2.48 -9.74
C ALA A 163 7.53 -3.60 -9.30
N THR A 164 8.67 -3.23 -8.72
CA THR A 164 9.61 -4.18 -8.13
C THR A 164 10.05 -3.72 -6.74
N VAL A 165 9.96 -4.65 -5.78
CA VAL A 165 10.31 -4.41 -4.37
C VAL A 165 11.54 -5.23 -3.98
N ALA A 166 12.56 -4.58 -3.45
CA ALA A 166 13.71 -5.25 -2.88
C ALA A 166 13.48 -5.61 -1.40
N ILE A 167 13.69 -6.86 -1.02
CA ILE A 167 13.63 -7.34 0.36
C ILE A 167 15.06 -7.52 0.88
N ILE A 168 15.50 -6.62 1.76
CA ILE A 168 16.85 -6.61 2.33
C ILE A 168 16.81 -7.32 3.70
N ASP A 169 17.03 -8.64 3.71
CA ASP A 169 16.72 -9.48 4.88
C ASP A 169 17.57 -10.79 4.95
N THR A 170 17.04 -11.89 5.51
CA THR A 170 17.68 -13.22 5.59
C THR A 170 17.67 -14.00 4.28
N GLY A 171 16.96 -13.54 3.27
CA GLY A 171 16.81 -14.21 1.99
C GLY A 171 15.35 -14.28 1.57
N ILE A 172 15.07 -15.00 0.49
CA ILE A 172 13.71 -15.27 0.02
C ILE A 172 13.70 -16.71 -0.49
N ASP A 173 12.79 -17.54 0.03
CA ASP A 173 12.54 -18.87 -0.50
C ASP A 173 11.74 -18.77 -1.80
N GLY A 174 12.44 -18.62 -2.92
CA GLY A 174 11.87 -18.59 -4.27
C GLY A 174 11.41 -19.97 -4.77
N SER A 175 11.32 -20.98 -3.91
CA SER A 175 10.70 -22.28 -4.24
C SER A 175 9.34 -22.47 -3.58
N HIS A 176 8.92 -21.51 -2.76
CA HIS A 176 7.59 -21.53 -2.17
C HIS A 176 6.54 -21.20 -3.22
N ALA A 177 5.44 -21.95 -3.25
CA ALA A 177 4.34 -21.85 -4.22
C ALA A 177 3.61 -20.50 -4.30
N SER A 178 4.09 -19.49 -3.57
CA SER A 178 3.53 -18.12 -3.60
C SER A 178 4.58 -17.09 -4.00
N LEU A 179 5.83 -17.52 -4.16
CA LEU A 179 7.01 -16.71 -4.44
C LEU A 179 7.86 -17.29 -5.58
N ASP A 180 7.51 -18.46 -6.11
CA ASP A 180 8.24 -19.14 -7.18
C ASP A 180 7.90 -18.59 -8.56
N ASP A 181 6.64 -18.22 -8.82
CA ASP A 181 6.17 -17.61 -10.07
C ASP A 181 5.07 -16.54 -9.86
N GLN A 182 4.62 -15.88 -10.93
CA GLN A 182 3.61 -14.81 -10.87
C GLN A 182 2.18 -15.33 -11.05
N ASP A 183 1.99 -16.42 -11.79
CA ASP A 183 0.69 -16.98 -12.14
C ASP A 183 0.33 -18.31 -11.41
N ASP A 184 1.19 -18.79 -10.51
CA ASP A 184 1.02 -20.03 -9.74
C ASP A 184 0.81 -21.28 -10.62
N ASP A 185 1.28 -21.24 -11.88
CA ASP A 185 1.31 -22.35 -12.82
C ASP A 185 2.75 -22.79 -13.08
N ASN A 186 3.22 -23.85 -12.40
CA ASN A 186 4.59 -24.37 -12.60
C ASN A 186 4.94 -24.83 -14.03
N SER A 187 4.02 -24.76 -15.00
CA SER A 187 4.31 -24.97 -16.43
C SER A 187 4.83 -23.73 -17.16
N THR A 188 4.70 -22.55 -16.56
CA THR A 188 5.18 -21.25 -17.03
C THR A 188 6.58 -20.94 -16.46
N ASN A 189 7.21 -19.85 -16.87
CA ASN A 189 8.57 -19.49 -16.45
C ASN A 189 8.71 -17.98 -16.17
N ASP A 190 7.90 -17.51 -15.25
CA ASP A 190 7.67 -16.13 -14.85
C ASP A 190 8.02 -15.93 -13.37
N PRO A 191 9.31 -16.06 -13.00
CA PRO A 191 9.71 -16.05 -11.60
C PRO A 191 9.33 -14.74 -10.91
N LYS A 192 8.65 -14.84 -9.76
CA LYS A 192 8.34 -13.65 -8.94
C LYS A 192 9.61 -13.00 -8.39
N VAL A 193 10.59 -13.81 -7.99
CA VAL A 193 11.91 -13.32 -7.56
C VAL A 193 12.85 -13.22 -8.76
N ILE A 194 12.98 -12.01 -9.32
CA ILE A 194 13.71 -11.76 -10.56
C ILE A 194 15.22 -11.58 -10.37
N ALA A 195 15.65 -11.29 -9.14
CA ALA A 195 17.07 -11.21 -8.78
C ALA A 195 17.31 -11.55 -7.30
N PHE A 196 18.49 -12.09 -7.02
CA PHE A 196 18.95 -12.48 -5.70
C PHE A 196 20.44 -12.17 -5.50
N TYR A 197 20.75 -11.42 -4.44
CA TYR A 197 22.12 -11.09 -4.04
C TYR A 197 22.42 -11.60 -2.64
N ASP A 198 23.53 -12.32 -2.49
CA ASP A 198 23.95 -12.96 -1.24
C ASP A 198 25.41 -12.64 -0.91
N PRO A 199 25.68 -11.44 -0.35
CA PRO A 199 27.00 -11.07 0.15
C PRO A 199 27.45 -11.87 1.38
N VAL A 200 26.54 -12.60 2.05
CA VAL A 200 26.85 -13.36 3.26
C VAL A 200 27.63 -14.62 2.92
N ASN A 201 27.11 -15.43 1.98
CA ASN A 201 27.72 -16.70 1.60
C ASN A 201 28.41 -16.65 0.23
N ASN A 202 27.98 -15.75 -0.67
CA ASN A 202 28.43 -15.70 -2.06
C ASN A 202 28.87 -14.28 -2.51
N PRO A 203 29.78 -13.60 -1.78
CA PRO A 203 30.12 -12.18 -2.01
C PRO A 203 30.76 -11.85 -3.36
N THR A 204 31.17 -12.84 -4.14
CA THR A 204 31.75 -12.64 -5.47
C THR A 204 30.71 -12.70 -6.60
N LEU A 205 29.50 -13.17 -6.31
CA LEU A 205 28.40 -13.27 -7.27
C LEU A 205 27.52 -12.03 -7.11
N THR A 206 27.55 -11.14 -8.10
CA THR A 206 26.98 -9.79 -8.00
C THR A 206 26.02 -9.47 -9.15
N ASN A 207 25.78 -10.39 -10.08
CA ASN A 207 24.90 -10.14 -11.23
C ASN A 207 23.40 -10.35 -10.88
N GLY A 208 23.07 -10.72 -9.65
CA GLY A 208 21.68 -10.93 -9.21
C GLY A 208 21.00 -12.20 -9.76
N THR A 209 21.57 -12.88 -10.74
CA THR A 209 20.95 -14.06 -11.40
C THR A 209 21.79 -15.33 -11.23
N GLU A 210 22.93 -15.23 -10.54
CA GLU A 210 23.91 -16.31 -10.39
C GLU A 210 23.56 -17.29 -9.26
N VAL A 211 22.70 -16.87 -8.34
CA VAL A 211 22.30 -17.62 -7.14
C VAL A 211 20.79 -17.79 -7.18
N PHE A 212 20.33 -19.03 -7.09
CA PHE A 212 18.90 -19.30 -6.92
C PHE A 212 18.43 -18.74 -5.56
N PRO A 213 17.30 -18.03 -5.48
CA PRO A 213 16.80 -17.47 -4.23
C PRO A 213 16.57 -18.55 -3.16
N TYR A 214 17.07 -18.31 -1.96
CA TYR A 214 16.82 -19.17 -0.81
C TYR A 214 16.73 -18.36 0.48
N ASP A 215 16.12 -18.95 1.51
CA ASP A 215 16.14 -18.45 2.88
C ASP A 215 16.49 -19.58 3.85
N ASP A 216 17.46 -19.34 4.73
CA ASP A 216 17.95 -20.28 5.73
C ASP A 216 17.55 -19.89 7.16
N GLN A 217 16.67 -18.90 7.32
CA GLN A 217 16.12 -18.47 8.61
C GLN A 217 14.58 -18.35 8.59
N GLY A 218 14.01 -17.74 7.54
CA GLY A 218 12.58 -17.65 7.28
C GLY A 218 11.93 -16.27 7.41
N HIS A 219 12.58 -15.32 8.07
CA HIS A 219 12.08 -13.97 8.29
C HIS A 219 11.95 -13.20 6.97
N GLY A 220 12.95 -13.29 6.10
CA GLY A 220 12.92 -12.65 4.78
C GLY A 220 11.85 -13.22 3.86
N SER A 221 11.64 -14.54 3.86
CA SER A 221 10.51 -15.15 3.13
C SER A 221 9.15 -14.69 3.65
N HIS A 222 9.00 -14.54 4.97
CA HIS A 222 7.77 -14.00 5.57
C HIS A 222 7.54 -12.56 5.11
N CYS A 223 8.55 -11.69 5.17
CA CYS A 223 8.45 -10.33 4.67
C CYS A 223 8.14 -10.27 3.16
N ALA A 224 8.79 -11.11 2.34
CA ALA A 224 8.55 -11.20 0.90
C ALA A 224 7.11 -11.60 0.57
N GLY A 225 6.58 -12.61 1.28
CA GLY A 225 5.18 -13.03 1.15
C GLY A 225 4.19 -11.94 1.56
N THR A 226 4.49 -11.19 2.63
CA THR A 226 3.62 -10.08 3.06
C THR A 226 3.61 -8.98 2.01
N THR A 227 4.76 -8.66 1.40
CA THR A 227 4.81 -7.64 0.34
C THR A 227 4.09 -8.07 -0.94
N ALA A 228 4.40 -9.25 -1.49
CA ALA A 228 4.00 -9.61 -2.86
C ALA A 228 3.68 -11.10 -3.08
N GLY A 229 3.45 -11.88 -2.02
CA GLY A 229 3.02 -13.27 -2.18
C GLY A 229 1.67 -13.34 -2.94
N THR A 230 1.53 -14.27 -3.87
CA THR A 230 0.25 -14.53 -4.55
C THR A 230 -0.86 -15.02 -3.62
N GLY A 231 -0.49 -15.58 -2.46
CA GLY A 231 -1.38 -16.30 -1.55
C GLY A 231 -1.58 -17.77 -1.92
N ALA A 232 -1.00 -18.25 -3.02
CA ALA A 232 -1.13 -19.64 -3.43
C ALA A 232 -0.58 -20.64 -2.38
N PRO A 233 -1.12 -21.87 -2.34
CA PRO A 233 -2.11 -22.41 -3.27
C PRO A 233 -3.57 -22.11 -2.92
N THR A 234 -3.85 -21.55 -1.73
CA THR A 234 -5.25 -21.34 -1.28
C THR A 234 -5.78 -19.95 -1.57
N TYR A 235 -4.89 -18.98 -1.79
CA TYR A 235 -5.19 -17.55 -2.01
C TYR A 235 -5.82 -16.85 -0.80
N ASP A 236 -5.75 -17.46 0.39
CA ASP A 236 -6.28 -16.89 1.64
C ASP A 236 -5.32 -15.86 2.27
N ASN A 237 -4.03 -15.90 1.90
CA ASN A 237 -2.98 -15.06 2.48
C ASN A 237 -2.19 -14.30 1.41
N PRO A 238 -2.85 -13.54 0.51
CA PRO A 238 -2.15 -12.74 -0.48
C PRO A 238 -1.34 -11.64 0.20
N GLY A 239 -0.21 -11.29 -0.38
CA GLY A 239 0.54 -10.08 -0.04
C GLY A 239 -0.19 -8.82 -0.50
N MET A 240 0.32 -7.65 -0.12
CA MET A 240 -0.35 -6.38 -0.42
C MET A 240 -0.26 -5.99 -1.91
N ALA A 241 0.75 -6.48 -2.63
CA ALA A 241 0.93 -6.28 -4.06
C ALA A 241 1.27 -7.61 -4.76
N PRO A 242 0.29 -8.53 -4.94
CA PRO A 242 0.53 -9.90 -5.40
C PRO A 242 1.25 -10.01 -6.75
N GLN A 243 1.11 -9.02 -7.64
CA GLN A 243 1.74 -9.02 -8.96
C GLN A 243 3.02 -8.18 -9.04
N ALA A 244 3.48 -7.61 -7.91
CA ALA A 244 4.78 -6.97 -7.85
C ALA A 244 5.92 -8.00 -7.89
N LYS A 245 6.99 -7.67 -8.61
CA LYS A 245 8.21 -8.50 -8.65
C LYS A 245 9.05 -8.27 -7.40
N LEU A 246 9.84 -9.27 -7.05
CA LEU A 246 10.72 -9.25 -5.89
C LEU A 246 12.19 -9.33 -6.26
N VAL A 247 13.02 -8.61 -5.51
CA VAL A 247 14.49 -8.76 -5.52
C VAL A 247 14.95 -9.11 -4.11
N GLY A 248 15.52 -10.30 -3.93
CA GLY A 248 16.04 -10.74 -2.63
C GLY A 248 17.47 -10.26 -2.39
N VAL A 249 17.71 -9.60 -1.27
CA VAL A 249 19.05 -9.12 -0.88
C VAL A 249 19.38 -9.68 0.50
N LYS A 250 20.06 -10.83 0.52
CA LYS A 250 20.40 -11.55 1.75
C LYS A 250 21.57 -10.89 2.47
N VAL A 251 21.29 -10.16 3.55
CA VAL A 251 22.29 -9.46 4.38
C VAL A 251 22.42 -10.03 5.80
N LEU A 252 21.51 -10.91 6.18
CA LEU A 252 21.49 -11.61 7.46
C LEU A 252 21.83 -13.11 7.27
N ASP A 253 22.55 -13.68 8.23
CA ASP A 253 22.89 -15.10 8.26
C ASP A 253 21.73 -15.98 8.76
N SER A 254 21.95 -17.30 8.80
CA SER A 254 20.95 -18.28 9.28
C SER A 254 20.54 -18.12 10.74
N GLY A 255 21.26 -17.30 11.51
CA GLY A 255 20.88 -16.89 12.87
C GLY A 255 20.00 -15.65 12.91
N GLY A 256 19.65 -15.06 11.75
CA GLY A 256 18.91 -13.80 11.66
C GLY A 256 19.76 -12.60 12.06
N SER A 257 21.09 -12.73 12.01
CA SER A 257 22.03 -11.70 12.44
C SER A 257 22.94 -11.28 11.30
N GLY A 258 23.33 -10.01 11.29
CA GLY A 258 24.21 -9.47 10.27
C GLY A 258 25.02 -8.31 10.78
N SER A 259 26.02 -7.91 10.00
CA SER A 259 26.78 -6.70 10.29
C SER A 259 26.25 -5.54 9.46
N PHE A 260 26.26 -4.33 10.02
CA PHE A 260 25.89 -3.13 9.28
C PHE A 260 26.71 -2.93 7.99
N ALA A 261 27.94 -3.43 7.93
CA ALA A 261 28.75 -3.40 6.72
C ALA A 261 28.15 -4.26 5.58
N VAL A 262 27.61 -5.43 5.91
CA VAL A 262 26.94 -6.30 4.94
C VAL A 262 25.59 -5.71 4.52
N VAL A 263 24.84 -5.14 5.47
CA VAL A 263 23.59 -4.41 5.16
C VAL A 263 23.87 -3.28 4.17
N MET A 264 24.86 -2.42 4.45
CA MET A 264 25.23 -1.34 3.53
C MET A 264 25.74 -1.84 2.17
N ALA A 265 26.40 -3.00 2.11
CA ALA A 265 26.78 -3.63 0.84
C ALA A 265 25.55 -4.10 0.05
N GLY A 266 24.54 -4.65 0.73
CA GLY A 266 23.24 -4.96 0.12
C GLY A 266 22.54 -3.71 -0.40
N MET A 267 22.46 -2.65 0.41
CA MET A 267 21.90 -1.35 0.01
C MET A 267 22.60 -0.78 -1.23
N GLN A 268 23.93 -0.84 -1.27
CA GLN A 268 24.71 -0.35 -2.42
C GLN A 268 24.40 -1.16 -3.67
N TRP A 269 24.33 -2.49 -3.55
CA TRP A 269 23.99 -3.36 -4.66
C TRP A 269 22.57 -3.06 -5.18
N THR A 270 21.61 -2.81 -4.30
CA THR A 270 20.25 -2.39 -4.69
C THR A 270 20.27 -1.08 -5.48
N ILE A 271 21.04 -0.07 -5.04
CA ILE A 271 21.21 1.19 -5.79
C ILE A 271 21.81 0.93 -7.17
N ASP A 272 22.88 0.13 -7.24
CA ASP A 272 23.63 -0.10 -8.48
C ASP A 272 22.80 -0.85 -9.53
N ASN A 273 21.90 -1.75 -9.10
CA ASN A 273 21.08 -2.59 -9.97
C ASN A 273 19.63 -2.11 -10.14
N ARG A 274 19.27 -0.94 -9.56
CA ARG A 274 17.88 -0.46 -9.57
C ARG A 274 17.28 -0.29 -10.95
N TYR A 275 18.05 0.19 -11.93
CA TYR A 275 17.55 0.36 -13.30
C TYR A 275 17.41 -0.98 -14.02
N GLN A 276 18.32 -1.92 -13.78
CA GLN A 276 18.30 -3.24 -14.40
C GLN A 276 17.09 -4.06 -13.97
N PHE A 277 16.73 -3.99 -12.68
CA PHE A 277 15.61 -4.75 -12.11
C PHE A 277 14.40 -3.87 -11.75
N ASN A 278 14.33 -2.64 -12.26
CA ASN A 278 13.25 -1.69 -11.97
C ASN A 278 12.90 -1.51 -10.47
N ILE A 279 13.92 -1.54 -9.60
CA ILE A 279 13.74 -1.46 -8.14
C ILE A 279 13.38 -0.02 -7.77
N ARG A 280 12.15 0.19 -7.32
CA ARG A 280 11.64 1.49 -6.88
C ARG A 280 11.22 1.51 -5.41
N VAL A 281 11.07 0.34 -4.79
CA VAL A 281 10.76 0.18 -3.36
C VAL A 281 11.77 -0.78 -2.73
N ALA A 282 12.16 -0.52 -1.50
CA ALA A 282 12.92 -1.47 -0.69
C ALA A 282 12.31 -1.59 0.70
N SER A 283 12.21 -2.81 1.21
CA SER A 283 11.80 -3.12 2.57
C SER A 283 13.00 -3.63 3.36
N MET A 284 13.23 -3.05 4.53
CA MET A 284 14.32 -3.42 5.43
C MET A 284 13.77 -3.62 6.84
N SER A 285 13.44 -4.87 7.13
CA SER A 285 12.84 -5.31 8.40
C SER A 285 13.89 -5.72 9.44
N LEU A 286 14.94 -4.90 9.59
CA LEU A 286 16.07 -5.14 10.50
C LEU A 286 16.48 -3.87 11.24
N GLY A 287 17.10 -4.05 12.40
CA GLY A 287 17.58 -2.96 13.26
C GLY A 287 18.60 -3.44 14.29
N GLY A 288 19.40 -2.53 14.82
CA GLY A 288 20.34 -2.84 15.89
C GLY A 288 19.65 -2.96 17.24
N PHE A 289 19.83 -4.07 17.96
CA PHE A 289 19.32 -4.23 19.33
C PHE A 289 20.22 -3.55 20.38
N GLY A 290 19.61 -2.87 21.36
CA GLY A 290 20.25 -2.51 22.63
C GLY A 290 20.90 -1.12 22.66
N LEU A 291 22.10 -0.99 23.26
CA LEU A 291 22.75 0.32 23.52
C LEU A 291 23.00 1.18 22.25
N ILE A 292 22.89 0.60 21.05
CA ILE A 292 23.04 1.32 19.77
C ILE A 292 21.76 2.08 19.38
N GLU A 293 20.60 1.72 19.94
CA GLU A 293 19.35 2.50 19.85
C GLU A 293 19.46 3.84 20.62
N TRP A 294 20.44 3.97 21.51
CA TRP A 294 20.70 5.17 22.32
C TRP A 294 21.80 6.08 21.73
N THR A 295 22.34 5.74 20.56
CA THR A 295 23.37 6.53 19.84
C THR A 295 23.03 6.72 18.36
N SER A 296 21.75 6.60 18.00
CA SER A 296 21.28 6.59 16.62
C SER A 296 21.15 8.03 16.10
N SER A 297 22.24 8.55 15.54
CA SER A 297 22.25 9.84 14.85
C SER A 297 22.03 9.65 13.35
N GLU A 298 21.47 10.65 12.67
CA GLU A 298 21.49 10.72 11.20
C GLU A 298 22.91 10.58 10.62
N GLU A 299 23.95 10.97 11.37
CA GLU A 299 25.34 10.86 10.93
C GLU A 299 25.86 9.41 10.89
N ASP A 300 25.12 8.44 11.43
CA ASP A 300 25.45 7.03 11.34
C ASP A 300 25.59 6.61 9.88
N SER A 301 26.63 5.81 9.59
CA SER A 301 26.92 5.36 8.22
C SER A 301 25.73 4.64 7.57
N VAL A 302 24.94 3.92 8.36
CA VAL A 302 23.78 3.16 7.87
C VAL A 302 22.60 4.09 7.58
N ASN A 303 22.34 5.08 8.44
CA ASN A 303 21.31 6.10 8.21
C ASN A 303 21.64 6.96 6.99
N ARG A 304 22.91 7.34 6.83
CA ARG A 304 23.38 8.02 5.62
C ARG A 304 23.19 7.15 4.38
N MET A 305 23.50 5.86 4.45
CA MET A 305 23.29 4.95 3.33
C MET A 305 21.80 4.79 3.00
N ALA A 306 20.93 4.78 4.02
CA ALA A 306 19.48 4.77 3.84
C ALA A 306 19.00 6.02 3.11
N ASN A 307 19.47 7.20 3.52
CA ASN A 307 19.17 8.45 2.82
C ASN A 307 19.72 8.45 1.37
N GLU A 308 20.90 7.87 1.13
CA GLU A 308 21.44 7.70 -0.24
C GLU A 308 20.57 6.79 -1.11
N MET A 309 19.94 5.74 -0.56
CA MET A 309 18.98 4.93 -1.32
C MET A 309 17.77 5.77 -1.73
N VAL A 310 17.21 6.54 -0.80
CA VAL A 310 16.07 7.43 -1.08
C VAL A 310 16.43 8.51 -2.11
N TYR A 311 17.63 9.07 -2.01
CA TYR A 311 18.17 10.01 -2.99
C TYR A 311 18.34 9.38 -4.39
N ASN A 312 18.59 8.08 -4.47
CA ASN A 312 18.68 7.31 -5.71
C ASN A 312 17.33 6.73 -6.17
N ASP A 313 16.22 7.37 -5.79
CA ASP A 313 14.86 7.08 -6.30
C ASP A 313 14.27 5.72 -5.85
N ILE A 314 14.69 5.24 -4.68
CA ILE A 314 14.16 4.04 -4.04
C ILE A 314 13.41 4.43 -2.76
N ALA A 315 12.10 4.18 -2.70
CA ALA A 315 11.30 4.34 -1.49
C ALA A 315 11.69 3.26 -0.47
N LEU A 316 12.50 3.64 0.52
CA LEU A 316 13.01 2.73 1.54
C LEU A 316 12.11 2.73 2.78
N PHE A 317 11.49 1.59 3.05
CA PHE A 317 10.71 1.30 4.24
C PHE A 317 11.57 0.59 5.28
N ILE A 318 11.54 1.06 6.53
CA ILE A 318 12.36 0.55 7.63
C ILE A 318 11.50 0.32 8.86
N ALA A 319 11.72 -0.81 9.52
CA ALA A 319 11.08 -1.12 10.79
C ALA A 319 11.45 -0.11 11.89
N ALA A 320 10.46 0.34 12.67
CA ALA A 320 10.69 1.22 13.83
C ALA A 320 11.53 0.56 14.94
N GLY A 321 11.49 -0.77 15.06
CA GLY A 321 12.14 -1.55 16.11
C GLY A 321 11.14 -2.09 17.13
N ASN A 322 11.55 -3.05 17.95
CA ASN A 322 10.65 -3.79 18.85
C ASN A 322 10.97 -3.61 20.36
N SER A 323 11.38 -2.40 20.78
CA SER A 323 11.84 -2.09 22.15
C SER A 323 10.77 -1.47 23.07
N ALA A 324 9.53 -1.32 22.60
CA ALA A 324 8.32 -0.96 23.38
C ALA A 324 8.33 0.39 24.13
N THR A 325 9.41 1.17 24.08
CA THR A 325 9.60 2.34 24.94
C THR A 325 9.78 3.62 24.14
N ARG A 326 9.53 4.76 24.79
CA ARG A 326 9.74 6.08 24.20
C ARG A 326 11.22 6.31 23.92
N GLY A 327 11.53 6.85 22.74
CA GLY A 327 12.90 7.19 22.38
C GLY A 327 13.74 6.00 21.90
N THR A 328 13.11 4.91 21.45
CA THR A 328 13.82 3.69 21.02
C THR A 328 13.81 3.44 19.52
N ILE A 329 13.51 4.47 18.72
CA ILE A 329 13.71 4.41 17.27
C ILE A 329 15.21 4.40 16.98
N GLY A 330 15.77 3.20 16.80
CA GLY A 330 17.20 2.98 16.57
C GLY A 330 17.65 3.11 15.12
N THR A 331 18.90 2.76 14.85
CA THR A 331 19.47 2.67 13.50
C THR A 331 19.10 1.31 12.85
N PRO A 332 18.59 1.28 11.61
CA PRO A 332 18.45 2.37 10.64
C PRO A 332 17.10 3.12 10.62
N GLY A 333 16.16 2.78 11.51
CA GLY A 333 14.82 3.40 11.58
C GLY A 333 14.82 4.90 11.89
N SER A 334 15.93 5.46 12.37
CA SER A 334 16.14 6.89 12.58
C SER A 334 16.59 7.64 11.33
N ALA A 335 16.80 7.01 10.18
CA ALA A 335 17.14 7.73 8.94
C ALA A 335 16.08 8.81 8.59
N GLU A 336 16.53 9.99 8.13
CA GLU A 336 15.66 11.15 7.82
C GLU A 336 14.69 10.84 6.68
N ASP A 337 15.25 10.35 5.58
CA ASP A 337 14.53 10.28 4.32
C ASP A 337 13.74 8.98 4.18
N ALA A 338 14.16 7.93 4.88
CA ALA A 338 13.48 6.64 4.90
C ALA A 338 12.11 6.73 5.59
N ILE A 339 11.21 5.83 5.19
CA ILE A 339 9.85 5.71 5.73
C ILE A 339 9.89 4.70 6.88
N THR A 340 9.85 5.19 8.11
CA THR A 340 9.89 4.33 9.29
C THR A 340 8.48 3.87 9.65
N VAL A 341 8.29 2.57 9.84
CA VAL A 341 6.97 1.96 10.03
C VAL A 341 6.83 1.39 11.44
N GLY A 342 5.84 1.88 12.19
CA GLY A 342 5.40 1.32 13.47
C GLY A 342 4.47 0.13 13.29
N ALA A 343 4.37 -0.74 14.30
CA ALA A 343 3.51 -1.92 14.27
C ALA A 343 2.19 -1.67 15.00
N LEU A 344 1.09 -2.05 14.37
CA LEU A 344 -0.24 -2.09 14.97
C LEU A 344 -0.64 -3.52 15.30
N ASP A 345 -1.44 -3.67 16.36
CA ASP A 345 -2.31 -4.80 16.56
C ASP A 345 -3.50 -4.72 15.58
N LYS A 346 -4.24 -5.82 15.41
CA LYS A 346 -5.35 -5.88 14.45
C LYS A 346 -6.55 -5.00 14.82
N ASP A 347 -6.62 -4.54 16.08
CA ASP A 347 -7.58 -3.55 16.57
C ASP A 347 -7.14 -2.10 16.29
N SER A 348 -6.12 -1.91 15.45
CA SER A 348 -5.51 -0.60 15.12
C SER A 348 -4.79 0.08 16.29
N SER A 349 -4.68 -0.55 17.45
CA SER A 349 -3.87 -0.04 18.55
C SER A 349 -2.38 -0.25 18.24
N ILE A 350 -1.52 0.64 18.75
CA ILE A 350 -0.07 0.44 18.62
C ILE A 350 0.34 -0.83 19.38
N ALA A 351 1.04 -1.73 18.69
CA ALA A 351 1.44 -3.00 19.26
C ALA A 351 2.39 -2.79 20.45
N VAL A 352 2.23 -3.59 21.51
CA VAL A 352 2.98 -3.45 22.78
C VAL A 352 4.50 -3.43 22.64
N TYR A 353 5.03 -4.03 21.57
CA TYR A 353 6.46 -4.08 21.30
C TYR A 353 6.95 -2.94 20.40
N SER A 354 6.07 -2.22 19.70
CA SER A 354 6.47 -1.21 18.71
C SER A 354 7.29 -0.10 19.36
N SER A 355 8.45 0.20 18.79
CA SER A 355 9.29 1.32 19.24
C SER A 355 8.62 2.65 18.94
N GLN A 356 8.83 3.60 19.85
CA GLN A 356 8.19 4.90 19.79
C GLN A 356 9.27 5.98 19.74
N GLY A 357 9.00 7.04 18.99
CA GLY A 357 9.85 8.21 18.95
C GLY A 357 9.82 9.02 20.25
N PRO A 358 10.39 10.22 20.23
CA PRO A 358 11.14 10.78 19.10
C PRO A 358 12.48 10.07 18.89
N THR A 359 13.18 10.35 17.79
CA THR A 359 14.60 9.96 17.65
C THR A 359 15.48 10.70 18.67
N GLU A 360 16.74 10.30 18.84
CA GLU A 360 17.73 11.01 19.68
C GLU A 360 17.83 12.52 19.32
N GLU A 361 17.60 12.86 18.05
CA GLU A 361 17.64 14.22 17.52
C GLU A 361 16.30 14.97 17.61
N ASN A 362 15.33 14.43 18.35
CA ASN A 362 13.97 14.94 18.50
C ASN A 362 13.13 15.00 17.21
N ARG A 363 13.41 14.15 16.20
CA ARG A 363 12.55 14.01 15.02
C ARG A 363 11.38 13.09 15.32
N ILE A 364 10.23 13.37 14.69
CA ILE A 364 9.04 12.56 14.82
C ILE A 364 9.21 11.29 13.98
N LYS A 365 9.18 10.14 14.67
CA LYS A 365 9.18 8.80 14.09
C LYS A 365 8.30 7.90 14.98
N PRO A 366 7.66 6.83 14.45
CA PRO A 366 7.65 6.43 13.05
C PRO A 366 6.98 7.46 12.12
N ASN A 367 7.10 7.30 10.81
CA ASN A 367 6.39 8.14 9.84
C ASN A 367 4.91 7.76 9.75
N ILE A 368 4.65 6.45 9.75
CA ILE A 368 3.35 5.81 9.57
C ILE A 368 3.30 4.52 10.40
N ALA A 369 2.11 3.98 10.64
CA ALA A 369 1.91 2.70 11.30
C ALA A 369 1.12 1.74 10.40
N TYR A 370 1.43 0.45 10.51
CA TYR A 370 0.82 -0.63 9.74
C TYR A 370 0.65 -1.87 10.61
N VAL A 371 -0.32 -2.75 10.33
CA VAL A 371 -0.54 -4.00 11.06
C VAL A 371 0.73 -4.86 11.03
N GLY A 372 1.25 -5.16 12.22
CA GLY A 372 2.48 -5.93 12.41
C GLY A 372 2.30 -7.13 13.32
N SER A 373 1.17 -7.30 14.00
CA SER A 373 0.91 -8.40 14.92
C SER A 373 0.11 -9.55 14.30
N ASP A 374 0.58 -10.77 14.53
CA ASP A 374 -0.04 -12.02 14.11
C ASP A 374 -0.32 -12.04 12.60
N VAL A 375 0.63 -11.52 11.82
CA VAL A 375 0.56 -11.46 10.36
C VAL A 375 0.97 -12.82 9.82
N MET A 376 0.06 -13.53 9.15
CA MET A 376 0.44 -14.73 8.40
C MET A 376 1.21 -14.35 7.16
N SER A 377 2.18 -15.16 6.80
CA SER A 377 2.84 -15.07 5.50
C SER A 377 3.59 -16.37 5.23
N VAL A 378 4.28 -16.42 4.11
CA VAL A 378 5.08 -17.55 3.64
C VAL A 378 5.98 -18.11 4.75
N ALA A 379 5.86 -19.42 4.98
CA ALA A 379 6.76 -20.19 5.82
C ALA A 379 7.84 -20.83 4.95
N HIS A 380 9.08 -20.32 5.07
CA HIS A 380 10.21 -20.84 4.30
C HIS A 380 10.41 -22.37 4.44
N ASN A 381 10.92 -23.01 3.38
CA ASN A 381 11.25 -24.43 3.30
C ASN A 381 10.07 -25.38 3.58
N THR A 382 8.84 -24.91 3.49
CA THR A 382 7.63 -25.74 3.62
C THR A 382 7.06 -26.17 2.26
N GLY A 383 7.38 -25.42 1.19
CA GLY A 383 6.82 -25.58 -0.14
C GLY A 383 5.57 -24.72 -0.35
N ASP A 384 4.57 -24.81 0.53
CA ASP A 384 3.27 -24.14 0.37
C ASP A 384 2.63 -23.67 1.70
N GLY A 385 3.39 -23.74 2.80
CA GLY A 385 2.90 -23.46 4.14
C GLY A 385 3.00 -21.98 4.54
N TYR A 386 2.12 -21.56 5.45
CA TYR A 386 2.11 -20.20 6.00
C TYR A 386 2.34 -20.21 7.51
N THR A 387 2.92 -19.14 8.05
CA THR A 387 3.21 -18.97 9.47
C THR A 387 3.01 -17.53 9.93
N ALA A 388 2.66 -17.36 11.20
CA ALA A 388 2.36 -16.07 11.80
C ALA A 388 3.58 -15.52 12.51
N PHE A 389 3.96 -14.26 12.21
CA PHE A 389 4.94 -13.51 12.97
C PHE A 389 4.36 -12.17 13.44
N SER A 390 4.95 -11.65 14.52
CA SER A 390 4.59 -10.36 15.10
C SER A 390 5.84 -9.48 15.20
N GLY A 391 5.77 -8.26 14.70
CA GLY A 391 6.87 -7.32 14.72
C GLY A 391 6.66 -6.11 13.81
N THR A 392 7.39 -5.03 14.07
CA THR A 392 7.57 -3.94 13.08
C THR A 392 8.15 -4.45 11.76
N SER A 393 8.82 -5.60 11.79
CA SER A 393 9.27 -6.36 10.63
C SER A 393 8.16 -6.87 9.71
N MET A 394 6.92 -7.03 10.20
CA MET A 394 5.76 -7.46 9.39
C MET A 394 4.95 -6.26 8.92
N ALA A 395 4.90 -5.19 9.73
CA ALA A 395 4.29 -3.91 9.34
C ALA A 395 5.02 -3.26 8.14
N THR A 396 6.35 -3.28 8.16
CA THR A 396 7.22 -2.67 7.13
C THR A 396 6.99 -3.21 5.71
N PRO A 397 7.03 -4.54 5.45
CA PRO A 397 6.75 -5.11 4.13
C PRO A 397 5.31 -4.90 3.67
N GLY A 398 4.35 -4.81 4.60
CA GLY A 398 2.97 -4.47 4.29
C GLY A 398 2.83 -3.07 3.70
N ALA A 399 3.40 -2.07 4.38
CA ALA A 399 3.46 -0.70 3.85
C ALA A 399 4.26 -0.62 2.53
N ALA A 400 5.36 -1.37 2.40
CA ALA A 400 6.13 -1.43 1.16
C ALA A 400 5.32 -2.01 -0.02
N GLY A 401 4.42 -2.96 0.23
CA GLY A 401 3.51 -3.48 -0.79
C GLY A 401 2.48 -2.42 -1.24
N VAL A 402 1.92 -1.63 -0.32
CA VAL A 402 1.06 -0.49 -0.69
C VAL A 402 1.82 0.53 -1.57
N ALA A 403 3.11 0.75 -1.30
CA ALA A 403 3.93 1.62 -2.16
C ALA A 403 4.14 1.05 -3.57
N ALA A 404 4.18 -0.28 -3.72
CA ALA A 404 4.22 -0.92 -5.03
C ALA A 404 2.92 -0.66 -5.81
N LEU A 405 1.75 -0.73 -5.16
CA LEU A 405 0.47 -0.32 -5.76
C LEU A 405 0.48 1.15 -6.18
N MET A 406 0.98 2.05 -5.33
CA MET A 406 1.09 3.48 -5.66
C MET A 406 2.00 3.74 -6.86
N LEU A 407 3.09 2.97 -7.02
CA LEU A 407 4.01 3.10 -8.15
C LEU A 407 3.48 2.47 -9.44
N GLN A 408 2.64 1.43 -9.36
CA GLN A 408 1.84 0.99 -10.50
C GLN A 408 0.85 2.09 -10.91
N ALA A 409 0.13 2.68 -9.95
CA ALA A 409 -0.82 3.75 -10.22
C ALA A 409 -0.14 4.98 -10.83
N ASN A 410 1.07 5.31 -10.36
CA ASN A 410 1.83 6.42 -10.87
C ASN A 410 3.35 6.20 -10.73
N PRO A 411 4.03 5.78 -11.81
CA PRO A 411 5.48 5.53 -11.73
C PRO A 411 6.33 6.82 -11.66
N ASP A 412 5.72 8.02 -11.78
CA ASP A 412 6.38 9.33 -11.63
C ASP A 412 6.53 9.76 -10.15
N LEU A 413 6.05 8.94 -9.21
CA LEU A 413 6.22 9.25 -7.80
C LEU A 413 7.68 9.13 -7.41
N SER A 414 8.22 10.22 -6.86
CA SER A 414 9.47 10.16 -6.11
C SER A 414 9.24 9.48 -4.74
N PRO A 415 10.27 8.93 -4.10
CA PRO A 415 10.19 8.37 -2.75
C PRO A 415 9.57 9.32 -1.72
N PHE A 416 9.87 10.62 -1.84
CA PHE A 416 9.30 11.66 -0.98
C PHE A 416 7.80 11.84 -1.21
N GLU A 417 7.32 11.71 -2.44
CA GLU A 417 5.89 11.78 -2.75
C GLU A 417 5.15 10.53 -2.29
N VAL A 418 5.74 9.33 -2.45
CA VAL A 418 5.20 8.10 -1.86
C VAL A 418 4.99 8.29 -0.36
N ARG A 419 6.03 8.75 0.35
CA ARG A 419 5.98 9.04 1.78
C ARG A 419 4.90 10.07 2.11
N ASN A 420 4.87 11.19 1.40
CA ASN A 420 3.94 12.28 1.68
C ASN A 420 2.48 11.87 1.43
N PHE A 421 2.20 11.17 0.33
CA PHE A 421 0.84 10.70 0.07
C PHE A 421 0.37 9.75 1.17
N MET A 422 1.17 8.72 1.51
CA MET A 422 0.84 7.81 2.62
C MET A 422 0.62 8.54 3.96
N GLN A 423 1.45 9.55 4.25
CA GLN A 423 1.32 10.35 5.47
C GLN A 423 0.09 11.26 5.48
N GLU A 424 -0.32 11.81 4.33
CA GLU A 424 -1.48 12.69 4.24
C GLU A 424 -2.80 11.92 4.14
N THR A 425 -2.78 10.69 3.64
CA THR A 425 -3.97 9.83 3.55
C THR A 425 -4.15 8.93 4.77
N ALA A 426 -3.14 8.79 5.63
CA ALA A 426 -3.22 7.98 6.84
C ALA A 426 -4.36 8.39 7.78
N GLU A 427 -5.05 7.41 8.34
CA GLU A 427 -6.08 7.63 9.36
C GLU A 427 -5.40 8.06 10.66
N TYR A 428 -5.76 9.25 11.16
CA TYR A 428 -5.14 9.80 12.36
C TYR A 428 -5.50 8.95 13.58
N ARG A 429 -4.48 8.52 14.33
CA ARG A 429 -4.64 7.82 15.61
C ARG A 429 -4.15 8.69 16.76
N HIS A 430 -4.99 8.85 17.78
CA HIS A 430 -4.66 9.64 18.95
C HIS A 430 -3.53 8.96 19.75
N CYS A 431 -2.54 9.76 20.15
CA CYS A 431 -1.38 9.24 20.86
C CYS A 431 -1.66 9.08 22.35
N SER A 432 -1.43 7.88 22.88
CA SER A 432 -1.13 7.64 24.28
C SER A 432 0.18 6.84 24.38
N TYR A 433 1.15 7.33 25.15
CA TYR A 433 2.35 6.54 25.43
C TYR A 433 1.98 5.38 26.38
N MET A 434 2.54 4.20 26.16
CA MET A 434 2.20 2.98 26.91
C MET A 434 2.48 3.06 28.42
N GLU A 435 3.40 3.91 28.86
CA GLU A 435 3.76 4.10 30.28
C GLU A 435 3.18 5.39 30.91
N ASP A 436 2.42 6.21 30.17
CA ASP A 436 1.90 7.51 30.63
C ASP A 436 0.38 7.63 30.47
N ILE A 437 -0.36 6.96 31.37
CA ILE A 437 -1.83 6.97 31.43
C ILE A 437 -2.40 8.36 31.79
N ASP A 438 -1.56 9.26 32.35
CA ASP A 438 -1.96 10.59 32.82
C ASP A 438 -1.61 11.74 31.83
N GLY A 439 -1.04 11.42 30.66
CA GLY A 439 -0.85 12.36 29.54
C GLY A 439 0.13 13.50 29.78
N ALA A 440 1.05 13.37 30.73
CA ALA A 440 1.90 14.48 31.18
C ALA A 440 3.13 14.77 30.29
N ASP A 441 3.52 13.84 29.40
CA ASP A 441 4.89 13.83 28.87
C ASP A 441 5.04 14.07 27.34
N GLY A 442 4.07 14.72 26.70
CA GLY A 442 4.22 15.24 25.32
C GLY A 442 3.43 14.52 24.24
N CYS A 443 2.42 13.75 24.63
CA CYS A 443 1.20 13.53 23.86
C CYS A 443 0.00 14.23 24.54
N ASP A 444 0.26 15.36 25.21
CA ASP A 444 -0.74 16.11 25.96
C ASP A 444 -1.66 16.89 25.00
N ASP A 445 -2.76 16.25 24.61
CA ASP A 445 -3.85 16.86 23.85
C ASP A 445 -4.66 17.87 24.68
N ASN A 446 -4.31 18.12 25.96
CA ASN A 446 -4.94 19.13 26.82
C ASN A 446 -4.17 20.46 26.93
N ASP A 447 -3.07 20.65 26.19
CA ASP A 447 -2.39 21.95 26.19
C ASP A 447 -3.28 22.99 25.47
N VAL A 448 -3.68 24.04 26.19
CA VAL A 448 -4.52 25.16 25.72
C VAL A 448 -3.91 25.93 24.53
N GLN A 449 -2.68 25.59 24.11
CA GLN A 449 -2.06 26.02 22.86
C GLN A 449 -2.43 25.17 21.63
N ALA A 450 -3.05 24.00 21.79
CA ALA A 450 -3.47 23.08 20.73
C ALA A 450 -4.78 23.48 20.02
N ILE A 451 -5.44 24.57 20.45
CA ILE A 451 -6.74 25.03 19.94
C ILE A 451 -6.65 25.62 18.50
N PHE A 452 -5.45 25.88 17.96
CA PHE A 452 -5.32 26.67 16.73
C PHE A 452 -4.65 26.02 15.51
N THR A 453 -4.09 24.81 15.59
CA THR A 453 -3.66 23.98 14.44
C THR A 453 -3.01 22.72 15.00
N LYS A 454 -3.66 21.55 14.97
CA LYS A 454 -2.99 20.28 15.33
C LYS A 454 -2.02 19.90 14.22
N ASN A 455 -0.80 19.50 14.61
CA ASN A 455 0.04 18.69 13.73
C ASN A 455 -0.54 17.27 13.75
N ARG A 456 -0.90 16.70 12.59
CA ARG A 456 -1.39 15.30 12.47
C ARG A 456 -0.36 14.22 12.90
N GLN A 457 0.85 14.65 13.26
CA GLN A 457 2.00 13.79 13.50
C GLN A 457 2.31 13.65 14.99
N ASN A 458 2.50 12.43 15.46
CA ASN A 458 2.88 12.08 16.82
C ASN A 458 4.00 11.00 16.85
N ASN A 459 4.64 10.80 18.01
CA ASN A 459 5.78 9.89 18.14
C ASN A 459 5.42 8.40 18.30
N VAL A 460 4.14 8.04 18.23
CA VAL A 460 3.67 6.66 18.43
C VAL A 460 3.20 6.09 17.10
N TYR A 461 2.25 6.77 16.45
CA TYR A 461 1.66 6.39 15.17
C TYR A 461 2.25 7.16 13.98
N GLY A 462 3.13 8.13 14.22
CA GLY A 462 3.57 9.03 13.16
C GLY A 462 2.40 9.89 12.68
N HIS A 463 2.16 9.89 11.38
CA HIS A 463 1.00 10.51 10.76
C HIS A 463 -0.30 9.70 10.91
N GLY A 464 -0.22 8.44 11.32
CA GLY A 464 -1.37 7.57 11.50
C GLY A 464 -1.21 6.20 10.86
N GLU A 465 -2.33 5.48 10.82
CA GLU A 465 -2.47 4.18 10.20
C GLU A 465 -2.65 4.32 8.68
N VAL A 466 -1.89 3.55 7.90
CA VAL A 466 -1.96 3.60 6.43
C VAL A 466 -3.36 3.18 5.94
N ARG A 467 -3.92 3.92 4.97
CA ARG A 467 -5.09 3.50 4.20
C ARG A 467 -4.67 3.33 2.73
N ALA A 468 -4.73 2.11 2.22
CA ALA A 468 -4.15 1.75 0.93
C ALA A 468 -4.91 2.40 -0.23
N LEU A 469 -6.24 2.25 -0.29
CA LEU A 469 -7.09 2.87 -1.31
C LEU A 469 -6.84 4.39 -1.40
N ASP A 470 -6.93 5.09 -0.27
CA ASP A 470 -6.73 6.55 -0.22
C ASP A 470 -5.33 6.94 -0.75
N SER A 471 -4.29 6.17 -0.39
CA SER A 471 -2.91 6.40 -0.84
C SER A 471 -2.73 6.15 -2.34
N VAL A 472 -3.34 5.08 -2.86
CA VAL A 472 -3.27 4.66 -4.27
C VAL A 472 -4.05 5.61 -5.16
N LEU A 473 -5.23 6.05 -4.74
CA LEU A 473 -6.00 7.08 -5.45
C LEU A 473 -5.27 8.42 -5.43
N ALA A 474 -4.72 8.85 -4.30
CA ALA A 474 -3.91 10.07 -4.25
C ALA A 474 -2.69 10.02 -5.20
N ALA A 475 -2.06 8.84 -5.32
CA ALA A 475 -0.99 8.58 -6.28
C ALA A 475 -1.46 8.68 -7.74
N ALA A 476 -2.56 7.99 -8.08
CA ALA A 476 -3.17 8.01 -9.41
C ALA A 476 -3.60 9.43 -9.82
N GLU A 477 -4.15 10.18 -8.86
CA GLU A 477 -4.79 11.47 -9.10
C GLU A 477 -3.85 12.69 -9.04
N LYS A 478 -2.54 12.46 -8.84
CA LYS A 478 -1.53 13.52 -8.77
C LYS A 478 -1.60 14.52 -9.95
N TYR A 479 -1.87 14.02 -11.17
CA TYR A 479 -1.88 14.83 -12.38
C TYR A 479 -3.21 14.82 -13.16
N TYR A 480 -3.97 13.72 -13.07
CA TYR A 480 -5.20 13.48 -13.84
C TYR A 480 -6.25 12.91 -12.92
N MET A 481 -7.53 13.17 -13.16
CA MET A 481 -8.58 12.47 -12.40
C MET A 481 -8.60 11.00 -12.79
N PHE A 482 -8.76 10.10 -11.83
CA PHE A 482 -8.88 8.67 -12.10
C PHE A 482 -10.25 8.39 -12.74
N ASP A 483 -10.29 7.59 -13.81
CA ASP A 483 -11.52 7.21 -14.53
C ASP A 483 -11.47 5.73 -14.91
N ASP A 484 -12.07 4.91 -14.04
CA ASP A 484 -12.21 3.46 -14.16
C ASP A 484 -13.17 3.03 -15.31
N SER A 485 -13.95 3.96 -15.86
CA SER A 485 -14.79 3.69 -17.03
C SER A 485 -14.02 3.61 -18.34
N MET A 486 -12.74 4.01 -18.31
CA MET A 486 -11.78 3.89 -19.41
C MET A 486 -10.90 2.67 -19.19
N ASN A 487 -10.69 1.88 -20.25
CA ASN A 487 -9.85 0.69 -20.15
C ASN A 487 -8.92 0.56 -21.36
N ILE A 488 -7.71 0.07 -21.11
CA ILE A 488 -6.74 -0.37 -22.11
C ILE A 488 -6.49 -1.84 -21.87
N GLU A 489 -6.69 -2.66 -22.90
CA GLU A 489 -6.44 -4.10 -22.83
C GLU A 489 -5.29 -4.45 -23.76
N LEU A 490 -4.24 -5.07 -23.24
CA LEU A 490 -3.11 -5.54 -24.04
C LEU A 490 -3.50 -6.77 -24.84
N GLU A 491 -3.22 -6.76 -26.14
CA GLU A 491 -3.44 -7.91 -27.04
C GLU A 491 -2.14 -8.69 -27.30
N THR A 492 -0.99 -8.11 -26.96
CA THR A 492 0.31 -8.77 -27.08
C THR A 492 0.51 -9.70 -25.89
N ASP A 493 0.43 -11.00 -26.17
CA ASP A 493 0.72 -12.03 -25.17
C ASP A 493 2.23 -12.07 -24.83
N PRO A 494 2.58 -12.36 -23.56
CA PRO A 494 3.93 -12.77 -23.21
C PRO A 494 4.33 -14.01 -24.04
N THR A 495 5.60 -14.11 -24.39
CA THR A 495 6.08 -15.16 -25.31
C THR A 495 6.65 -16.36 -24.55
N HIS A 496 7.70 -17.01 -25.05
CA HIS A 496 8.19 -18.33 -24.60
C HIS A 496 8.57 -18.43 -23.12
N ASP A 497 8.82 -17.31 -22.45
CA ASP A 497 9.12 -17.25 -21.01
C ASP A 497 7.88 -16.90 -20.16
N ASN A 498 6.70 -16.71 -20.76
CA ASN A 498 5.45 -16.30 -20.10
C ASN A 498 5.54 -15.02 -19.24
N MET A 499 6.68 -14.33 -19.29
CA MET A 499 6.99 -13.16 -18.47
C MET A 499 7.20 -11.92 -19.32
N HIS A 500 7.78 -12.07 -20.52
CA HIS A 500 8.09 -10.96 -21.40
C HIS A 500 7.49 -11.14 -22.79
N ALA A 501 7.00 -10.05 -23.36
CA ALA A 501 6.80 -9.99 -24.81
C ALA A 501 8.18 -9.81 -25.49
N HIS A 502 8.60 -10.82 -26.26
CA HIS A 502 9.89 -10.78 -26.97
C HIS A 502 9.72 -9.98 -28.27
N LEU A 503 10.31 -8.78 -28.31
CA LEU A 503 10.14 -7.84 -29.42
C LEU A 503 11.43 -7.70 -30.23
N SER A 504 11.34 -8.05 -31.51
CA SER A 504 12.31 -7.62 -32.51
C SER A 504 12.01 -6.18 -32.94
N PRO A 505 12.93 -5.47 -33.62
CA PRO A 505 12.71 -4.08 -34.05
C PRO A 505 11.51 -3.89 -35.01
N LYS A 506 10.94 -4.96 -35.56
CA LYS A 506 9.79 -4.93 -36.46
C LYS A 506 8.46 -5.24 -35.78
N ASP A 507 8.50 -5.68 -34.53
CA ASP A 507 7.31 -6.05 -33.77
C ASP A 507 6.69 -4.81 -33.10
N SER A 508 5.47 -4.98 -32.60
CA SER A 508 4.72 -3.93 -31.92
C SER A 508 3.97 -4.51 -30.73
N ILE A 509 3.67 -3.63 -29.76
CA ILE A 509 2.77 -3.90 -28.64
C ILE A 509 1.38 -3.44 -29.09
N ALA A 510 0.48 -4.39 -29.29
CA ALA A 510 -0.91 -4.15 -29.68
C ALA A 510 -1.79 -4.02 -28.43
N PHE A 511 -2.75 -3.10 -28.50
CA PHE A 511 -3.71 -2.89 -27.44
C PHE A 511 -5.06 -2.44 -28.00
N SER A 512 -6.13 -2.73 -27.27
CA SER A 512 -7.47 -2.22 -27.51
C SER A 512 -7.87 -1.20 -26.44
N THR A 513 -8.80 -0.31 -26.77
CA THR A 513 -9.22 0.79 -25.88
C THR A 513 -10.74 0.88 -25.79
N SER A 514 -11.25 1.21 -24.61
CA SER A 514 -12.67 1.51 -24.37
C SER A 514 -12.86 2.73 -23.46
N GLY A 515 -14.09 3.23 -23.32
CA GLY A 515 -14.40 4.42 -22.51
C GLY A 515 -14.19 5.78 -23.20
N GLY A 516 -13.87 5.78 -24.50
CA GLY A 516 -13.76 7.00 -25.31
C GLY A 516 -12.44 7.76 -25.10
N ILE A 517 -11.34 7.01 -25.02
CA ILE A 517 -9.97 7.54 -24.92
C ILE A 517 -9.67 8.45 -26.11
N GLU A 518 -9.12 9.63 -25.86
CA GLU A 518 -8.83 10.63 -26.90
C GLU A 518 -7.37 10.63 -27.34
N SER A 519 -6.47 10.22 -26.45
CA SER A 519 -5.03 10.10 -26.72
C SER A 519 -4.40 9.05 -25.82
N ILE A 520 -3.33 8.43 -26.29
CA ILE A 520 -2.55 7.43 -25.56
C ILE A 520 -1.19 8.00 -25.22
N GLN A 521 -0.75 7.76 -23.99
CA GLN A 521 0.61 8.02 -23.54
C GLN A 521 1.26 6.72 -23.11
N TRP A 522 2.55 6.60 -23.41
CA TRP A 522 3.35 5.48 -22.96
C TRP A 522 4.76 5.94 -22.56
N ARG A 523 5.45 5.11 -21.79
CA ARG A 523 6.84 5.33 -21.40
C ARG A 523 7.55 4.02 -21.03
N SER A 524 8.88 4.07 -20.99
CA SER A 524 9.72 3.02 -20.39
C SER A 524 10.07 3.37 -18.94
N ASN A 525 10.27 2.34 -18.11
CA ASN A 525 10.80 2.45 -16.75
C ASN A 525 12.14 3.20 -16.62
N HIS A 526 12.94 3.29 -17.69
CA HIS A 526 14.20 4.04 -17.67
C HIS A 526 14.02 5.56 -17.85
N ILE A 527 12.82 6.01 -18.22
CA ILE A 527 12.49 7.42 -18.44
C ILE A 527 11.59 7.89 -17.31
N VAL A 528 12.21 8.54 -16.33
CA VAL A 528 11.52 9.19 -15.22
C VAL A 528 11.03 10.56 -15.71
N ASP A 529 9.77 10.89 -15.41
CA ASP A 529 9.10 12.19 -15.67
C ASP A 529 8.75 12.55 -17.13
N ASP A 530 8.98 11.68 -18.12
CA ASP A 530 8.59 11.97 -19.51
C ASP A 530 7.67 10.89 -20.10
N TRP A 531 6.58 11.36 -20.71
CA TRP A 531 5.55 10.54 -21.31
C TRP A 531 5.43 10.88 -22.79
N THR A 532 5.48 9.84 -23.63
CA THR A 532 5.36 10.02 -25.07
C THR A 532 3.93 9.79 -25.53
N PHE A 533 3.40 10.76 -26.28
CA PHE A 533 2.12 10.62 -26.95
C PHE A 533 2.26 9.72 -28.18
N LEU A 534 1.36 8.73 -28.29
CA LEU A 534 1.28 7.89 -29.47
C LEU A 534 0.60 8.66 -30.61
N HIS A 535 1.39 9.27 -31.50
CA HIS A 535 0.87 10.11 -32.59
C HIS A 535 0.07 9.36 -33.65
N SER A 536 0.20 8.03 -33.72
CA SER A 536 -0.57 7.17 -34.63
C SER A 536 -2.00 6.92 -34.15
N PHE A 537 -2.32 7.22 -32.89
CA PHE A 537 -3.65 7.00 -32.31
C PHE A 537 -4.53 8.26 -32.44
N GLU A 538 -5.67 8.12 -33.10
CA GLU A 538 -6.69 9.17 -33.21
C GLU A 538 -7.89 8.89 -32.30
N LYS A 539 -8.63 9.95 -31.92
CA LYS A 539 -9.80 9.86 -31.02
C LYS A 539 -10.91 8.89 -31.48
N SER A 540 -10.96 8.53 -32.77
CA SER A 540 -11.94 7.56 -33.30
C SER A 540 -11.49 6.11 -33.19
N ASP A 541 -10.23 5.88 -32.83
CA ASP A 541 -9.64 4.56 -32.84
C ASP A 541 -10.05 3.79 -31.59
N THR A 542 -10.16 2.47 -31.75
CA THR A 542 -10.50 1.53 -30.67
C THR A 542 -9.36 0.56 -30.37
N SER A 543 -8.25 0.69 -31.10
CA SER A 543 -7.04 -0.09 -30.92
C SER A 543 -5.84 0.69 -31.45
N GLY A 544 -4.65 0.32 -31.01
CA GLY A 544 -3.40 0.96 -31.41
C GLY A 544 -2.22 0.01 -31.25
N GLU A 545 -1.08 0.46 -31.77
CA GLU A 545 0.17 -0.28 -31.71
C GLU A 545 1.33 0.66 -31.33
N ILE A 546 2.15 0.25 -30.36
CA ILE A 546 3.43 0.89 -30.04
C ILE A 546 4.52 0.10 -30.73
N SER A 547 5.23 0.72 -31.67
CA SER A 547 6.28 0.03 -32.44
C SER A 547 7.55 -0.12 -31.61
N ALA A 548 8.19 -1.29 -31.64
CA ALA A 548 9.46 -1.52 -30.95
C ALA A 548 10.55 -0.51 -31.37
N ILE A 549 10.52 -0.04 -32.62
CA ILE A 549 11.46 0.97 -33.11
C ILE A 549 11.33 2.32 -32.40
N ASP A 550 10.12 2.70 -31.97
CA ASP A 550 9.90 3.94 -31.22
C ASP A 550 10.49 3.82 -29.80
N ILE A 551 10.39 2.63 -29.21
CA ILE A 551 11.02 2.28 -27.92
C ILE A 551 12.55 2.35 -28.06
N ILE A 552 13.13 1.70 -29.08
CA ILE A 552 14.58 1.74 -29.36
C ILE A 552 15.07 3.19 -29.49
N HIS A 553 14.36 4.00 -30.28
CA HIS A 553 14.75 5.38 -30.53
C HIS A 553 14.68 6.27 -29.27
N GLN A 554 13.79 5.96 -28.32
CA GLN A 554 13.81 6.63 -27.01
C GLN A 554 15.00 6.20 -26.16
N LEU A 555 15.25 4.89 -26.07
CA LEU A 555 16.27 4.34 -25.19
C LEU A 555 17.70 4.63 -25.66
N GLU A 556 17.96 4.71 -26.97
CA GLU A 556 19.32 4.93 -27.51
C GLU A 556 19.97 6.24 -27.09
N HIS A 557 19.16 7.21 -26.66
CA HIS A 557 19.61 8.53 -26.19
C HIS A 557 19.92 8.56 -24.69
N LEU A 558 19.59 7.50 -23.94
CA LEU A 558 19.80 7.41 -22.50
C LEU A 558 21.21 6.87 -22.18
N PRO A 559 21.99 7.55 -21.33
CA PRO A 559 23.32 7.09 -20.97
C PRO A 559 23.26 5.86 -20.05
N GLY A 560 23.99 4.80 -20.42
CA GLY A 560 24.20 3.64 -19.54
C GLY A 560 23.04 2.63 -19.52
N ILE A 561 22.08 2.74 -20.42
CA ILE A 561 21.00 1.77 -20.60
C ILE A 561 21.39 0.76 -21.69
N GLU A 562 21.16 -0.53 -21.42
CA GLU A 562 21.26 -1.59 -22.42
C GLU A 562 19.93 -1.66 -23.18
N ILE A 563 19.94 -1.47 -24.50
CA ILE A 563 18.72 -1.47 -25.34
C ILE A 563 18.22 -2.91 -25.58
N ASP A 564 19.15 -3.86 -25.67
CA ASP A 564 18.79 -5.28 -25.70
C ASP A 564 18.71 -5.75 -24.25
N GLY A 565 17.54 -6.24 -23.83
CA GLY A 565 17.31 -6.61 -22.44
C GLY A 565 15.86 -6.44 -22.01
N ASN A 566 15.64 -6.52 -20.70
CA ASN A 566 14.32 -6.44 -20.10
C ASN A 566 13.95 -4.98 -19.85
N HIS A 567 12.76 -4.59 -20.25
CA HIS A 567 12.19 -3.28 -20.01
C HIS A 567 10.74 -3.41 -19.55
N THR A 568 10.27 -2.45 -18.76
CA THR A 568 8.86 -2.35 -18.39
C THR A 568 8.28 -1.12 -19.08
N ILE A 569 7.20 -1.30 -19.82
CA ILE A 569 6.48 -0.24 -20.52
C ILE A 569 5.17 0.03 -19.79
N SER A 570 4.90 1.30 -19.48
CA SER A 570 3.63 1.73 -18.89
C SER A 570 2.80 2.48 -19.93
N ILE A 571 1.49 2.22 -20.00
CA ILE A 571 0.57 2.78 -20.98
C ILE A 571 -0.69 3.29 -20.27
N ARG A 572 -1.08 4.54 -20.56
CA ARG A 572 -2.36 5.13 -20.11
C ARG A 572 -3.09 5.82 -21.24
N GLY A 573 -4.41 5.90 -21.11
CA GLY A 573 -5.27 6.67 -21.98
C GLY A 573 -5.75 7.94 -21.30
N LEU A 574 -5.82 9.03 -22.05
CA LEU A 574 -6.30 10.32 -21.56
C LEU A 574 -7.58 10.75 -22.29
N LYS A 575 -8.45 11.44 -21.55
CA LYS A 575 -9.70 12.00 -22.05
C LYS A 575 -9.96 13.36 -21.42
N SER A 576 -10.36 14.35 -22.21
CA SER A 576 -10.71 15.68 -21.71
C SER A 576 -11.92 15.59 -20.77
N ASN A 577 -11.84 16.22 -19.61
CA ASN A 577 -12.93 16.27 -18.64
C ASN A 577 -13.75 17.57 -18.73
N SER A 578 -14.93 17.58 -18.11
CA SER A 578 -15.86 18.74 -18.12
C SER A 578 -15.32 19.95 -17.34
N SER A 579 -14.33 19.75 -16.47
CA SER A 579 -13.68 20.78 -15.65
C SER A 579 -12.52 21.50 -16.37
N GLY A 580 -12.19 21.09 -17.60
CA GLY A 580 -11.09 21.66 -18.39
C GLY A 580 -9.71 21.02 -18.15
N GLY A 581 -9.65 19.93 -17.38
CA GLY A 581 -8.48 19.05 -17.24
C GLY A 581 -8.62 17.76 -18.07
N HIS A 582 -7.84 16.74 -17.70
CA HIS A 582 -7.96 15.40 -18.30
C HIS A 582 -8.20 14.35 -17.20
N SER A 583 -8.92 13.29 -17.57
CA SER A 583 -8.98 12.03 -16.82
C SER A 583 -8.01 11.02 -17.43
N SER A 584 -7.52 10.10 -16.61
CA SER A 584 -6.66 8.99 -17.01
C SER A 584 -7.38 7.66 -16.79
N SER A 585 -7.21 6.73 -17.73
CA SER A 585 -7.50 5.32 -17.47
C SER A 585 -6.60 4.77 -16.36
N PRO A 586 -6.95 3.63 -15.76
CA PRO A 586 -5.99 2.82 -15.03
C PRO A 586 -4.73 2.58 -15.86
N LEU A 587 -3.57 2.64 -15.21
CA LEU A 587 -2.30 2.40 -15.86
C LEU A 587 -2.08 0.90 -16.08
N VAL A 588 -1.72 0.54 -17.31
CA VAL A 588 -1.38 -0.85 -17.65
C VAL A 588 0.12 -0.94 -17.90
N THR A 589 0.74 -2.01 -17.41
CA THR A 589 2.17 -2.28 -17.57
C THR A 589 2.39 -3.57 -18.34
N ILE A 590 3.43 -3.59 -19.18
CA ILE A 590 3.89 -4.78 -19.89
C ILE A 590 5.39 -4.87 -19.79
N ASP A 591 5.88 -6.06 -19.46
CA ASP A 591 7.30 -6.36 -19.51
C ASP A 591 7.68 -6.91 -20.88
N ILE A 592 8.74 -6.34 -21.44
CA ILE A 592 9.23 -6.69 -22.77
C ILE A 592 10.69 -7.12 -22.70
N MET A 593 11.08 -8.03 -23.57
CA MET A 593 12.47 -8.37 -23.81
C MET A 593 12.83 -7.98 -25.23
N MET A 594 13.73 -7.00 -25.35
CA MET A 594 14.18 -6.49 -26.63
C MET A 594 15.47 -7.19 -27.07
N TYR A 595 15.54 -7.53 -28.35
CA TYR A 595 16.71 -8.16 -28.94
C TYR A 595 16.96 -7.68 -30.36
N ASP A 596 18.21 -7.83 -30.82
CA ASP A 596 18.61 -7.51 -32.18
C ASP A 596 18.41 -6.04 -32.58
N SER A 597 18.43 -5.11 -31.59
CA SER A 597 18.30 -3.67 -31.79
C SER A 597 19.32 -3.08 -32.78
N LYS A 598 20.48 -3.71 -32.92
CA LYS A 598 21.51 -3.38 -33.93
C LYS A 598 20.99 -3.37 -35.38
N TYR A 599 19.89 -4.06 -35.68
CA TYR A 599 19.28 -4.12 -37.01
C TYR A 599 18.14 -3.11 -37.21
N ALA A 600 17.75 -2.35 -36.19
CA ALA A 600 16.57 -1.48 -36.21
C ALA A 600 16.55 -0.47 -37.38
N PHE A 601 17.72 0.07 -37.74
CA PHE A 601 17.85 1.09 -38.79
C PHE A 601 18.60 0.63 -40.04
N MET A 602 18.83 -0.68 -40.20
CA MET A 602 19.51 -1.21 -41.39
C MET A 602 18.56 -1.23 -42.60
N PRO A 603 18.95 -0.64 -43.76
CA PRO A 603 18.13 -0.72 -44.97
C PRO A 603 18.05 -2.17 -45.46
N GLU A 604 16.89 -2.57 -45.98
CA GLU A 604 16.72 -3.90 -46.59
C GLU A 604 17.72 -4.12 -47.73
N SER A 605 18.78 -4.90 -47.46
CA SER A 605 19.65 -5.43 -48.50
C SER A 605 19.94 -6.90 -48.25
N GLU A 606 19.38 -7.73 -49.14
CA GLU A 606 19.72 -9.12 -49.48
C GLU A 606 19.82 -10.16 -48.34
N GLU A 607 18.77 -10.99 -48.26
CA GLU A 607 18.75 -12.37 -47.74
C GLU A 607 19.54 -12.66 -46.45
N THR A 608 18.90 -12.43 -45.31
CA THR A 608 19.03 -13.36 -44.17
C THR A 608 18.03 -14.51 -44.37
N PRO A 609 18.42 -15.79 -44.14
CA PRO A 609 17.51 -16.91 -44.32
C PRO A 609 16.39 -16.82 -43.28
N GLY A 610 15.20 -16.42 -43.72
CA GLY A 610 14.02 -16.32 -42.89
C GLY A 610 13.63 -17.69 -42.31
N PHE A 611 13.71 -17.82 -40.99
CA PHE A 611 12.83 -18.72 -40.26
C PHE A 611 11.55 -17.95 -39.96
N THR A 612 10.66 -17.89 -40.94
CA THR A 612 9.29 -17.38 -40.74
C THR A 612 8.44 -18.53 -40.19
N PHE A 613 8.20 -18.58 -38.89
CA PHE A 613 7.06 -19.33 -38.36
C PHE A 613 5.83 -18.43 -38.49
N VAL A 614 5.07 -18.65 -39.56
CA VAL A 614 3.72 -18.12 -39.68
C VAL A 614 2.80 -19.07 -38.89
N THR A 615 2.52 -18.76 -37.63
CA THR A 615 1.37 -19.33 -36.92
C THR A 615 0.15 -18.49 -37.23
N ILE A 616 -0.59 -18.86 -38.29
CA ILE A 616 -1.97 -18.39 -38.46
C ILE A 616 -2.81 -19.17 -37.46
N SER A 617 -3.20 -18.52 -36.37
CA SER A 617 -4.25 -19.00 -35.47
C SER A 617 -5.59 -18.96 -36.20
N VAL A 618 -6.01 -20.10 -36.77
CA VAL A 618 -7.38 -20.28 -37.27
C VAL A 618 -8.25 -20.86 -36.15
N ALA A 619 -8.87 -19.97 -35.38
CA ALA A 619 -10.09 -20.21 -34.62
C ALA A 619 -10.91 -18.92 -34.82
N THR A 620 -12.13 -18.86 -35.36
CA THR A 620 -13.30 -19.68 -35.07
C THR A 620 -14.40 -19.34 -36.10
N VAL A 621 -14.62 -20.14 -37.15
CA VAL A 621 -15.89 -20.12 -37.92
C VAL A 621 -16.20 -21.54 -38.42
N ALA A 622 -16.53 -22.46 -37.50
CA ALA A 622 -17.13 -23.75 -37.86
C ALA A 622 -17.94 -24.35 -36.71
N ALA A 623 -18.78 -23.53 -36.06
CA ALA A 623 -19.78 -24.01 -35.10
C ALA A 623 -21.18 -23.60 -35.56
N LEU A 624 -21.59 -24.05 -36.75
CA LEU A 624 -22.99 -24.09 -37.19
C LEU A 624 -23.04 -24.99 -38.43
N PHE A 625 -23.97 -25.95 -38.43
CA PHE A 625 -24.19 -27.03 -39.42
C PHE A 625 -23.34 -28.30 -39.22
N ILE A 626 -23.83 -29.22 -38.38
CA ILE A 626 -24.59 -30.40 -38.84
C ILE A 626 -25.01 -31.18 -37.59
N ASN A 627 -26.30 -31.13 -37.30
CA ASN A 627 -26.97 -32.04 -36.38
C ASN A 627 -27.66 -33.12 -37.23
N ARG A 628 -27.72 -34.35 -36.71
CA ARG A 628 -28.48 -35.55 -37.17
C ARG A 628 -27.80 -36.56 -38.13
N LYS A 629 -27.37 -37.71 -37.58
CA LYS A 629 -28.08 -39.01 -37.70
C LYS A 629 -27.34 -40.19 -37.03
N LYS A 630 -28.03 -40.79 -36.04
CA LYS A 630 -28.22 -42.24 -35.77
C LYS A 630 -27.02 -43.22 -35.74
N ALA A 631 -26.78 -43.71 -34.51
CA ALA A 631 -27.12 -45.04 -33.97
C ALA A 631 -26.37 -46.33 -34.41
N SER A 632 -26.04 -47.09 -33.35
CA SER A 632 -26.03 -48.56 -33.15
C SER A 632 -24.74 -49.38 -33.33
N GLU A 633 -24.38 -50.07 -32.22
CA GLU A 633 -23.85 -51.45 -32.11
C GLU A 633 -22.46 -51.74 -32.71
N SER A 634 -21.59 -52.63 -32.22
CA SER A 634 -21.44 -53.46 -31.01
C SER A 634 -20.04 -54.11 -31.12
N ILE A 635 -19.35 -54.35 -30.00
CA ILE A 635 -18.57 -55.57 -29.65
C ILE A 635 -17.67 -56.22 -30.73
N TYR A 636 -16.35 -56.29 -30.50
CA TYR A 636 -15.60 -57.54 -30.25
C TYR A 636 -14.09 -57.29 -30.01
N ASP A 637 -13.58 -58.03 -29.03
CA ASP A 637 -12.18 -58.22 -28.60
C ASP A 637 -11.22 -58.79 -29.67
N ILE A 638 -9.95 -58.91 -29.25
CA ILE A 638 -8.79 -59.71 -29.74
C ILE A 638 -7.70 -58.78 -30.28
N GLU A 639 -6.47 -58.68 -29.76
CA GLU A 639 -5.62 -59.54 -28.91
C GLU A 639 -4.64 -58.66 -28.10
#